data_AF-A0A7S2R605-F1
#
_entry.id   AF-A0A7S2R605-F1
#
_cell.length_a   1.000
_cell.length_b   1.000
_cell.length_c   1.000
_cell.angle_alpha   90.00
_cell.angle_beta   90.00
_cell.angle_gamma   90.00
#
_symmetry.space_group_name_H-M   'P 1'
#
loop_
_entity.id
_entity.type
_entity.pdbx_description
1 polymer ?
#
loop_
_entity_poly.entity_id
_entity_poly.type
_entity_poly.pdbx_seq_one_letter_code
_entity_poly.pdbx_strand_id
1 'polypeptide(L)'
;PNEDMKMHDLLVASKSLFTFLIGLAKHNPKISNARSVSVRPWKGDIELSEFMPPVQAALSTTRLDVGRESKSNDVFPHFVPRMRTFSSQVQVMASKAKPKKLTAYAVPGTNIKKQRHSTRSFSNDDREGDVGEMHFLVKREAKGDLRKDARVQDLNNVINRLFAVSSTRDDSISGRQHYRRLHLRTFSVVCLSEECGIIEWVPQTDSLRNMVSSSFNPQAKPHSSR
;
A
#
# COMPACT_ATOMS: atom_id res chain seq x y z
N PRO A 1 15.11 -29.78 -1.29
CA PRO A 1 15.67 -28.79 -0.33
C PRO A 1 14.63 -28.46 0.74
N ASN A 2 14.96 -28.69 2.02
CA ASN A 2 14.05 -28.50 3.16
C ASN A 2 13.36 -27.13 3.09
N GLU A 3 12.03 -27.09 3.16
CA GLU A 3 11.25 -25.85 3.18
C GLU A 3 11.71 -24.90 4.30
N ASP A 4 12.16 -25.46 5.43
CA ASP A 4 12.72 -24.74 6.56
C ASP A 4 14.01 -23.98 6.20
N MET A 5 14.88 -24.57 5.37
CA MET A 5 16.07 -23.88 4.89
C MET A 5 15.71 -22.72 3.97
N LYS A 6 14.69 -22.88 3.12
CA LYS A 6 14.18 -21.80 2.26
C LYS A 6 13.61 -20.65 3.09
N MET A 7 12.88 -20.94 4.17
CA MET A 7 12.34 -19.93 5.07
C MET A 7 13.44 -19.19 5.82
N HIS A 8 14.44 -19.90 6.33
CA HIS A 8 15.59 -19.31 6.99
C HIS A 8 16.32 -18.31 6.08
N ASP A 9 16.58 -18.70 4.83
CA ASP A 9 17.29 -17.85 3.87
C ASP A 9 16.47 -16.60 3.51
N LEU A 10 15.14 -16.73 3.39
CA LEU A 10 14.23 -15.59 3.23
C LEU A 10 14.29 -14.63 4.42
N LEU A 11 14.32 -15.15 5.65
CA LEU A 11 14.44 -14.32 6.85
C LEU A 11 15.78 -13.59 6.90
N VAL A 12 16.87 -14.26 6.55
CA VAL A 12 18.20 -13.62 6.48
C VAL A 12 18.22 -12.53 5.41
N ALA A 13 17.73 -12.82 4.20
CA ALA A 13 17.67 -11.86 3.11
C ALA A 13 16.77 -10.65 3.44
N SER A 14 15.67 -10.86 4.19
CA SER A 14 14.75 -9.78 4.60
C SER A 14 15.42 -8.68 5.41
N LYS A 15 16.49 -9.00 6.16
CA LYS A 15 17.25 -8.01 6.94
C LYS A 15 17.82 -6.91 6.04
N SER A 16 18.39 -7.29 4.89
CA SER A 16 18.96 -6.33 3.93
C SER A 16 17.89 -5.41 3.34
N LEU A 17 16.69 -5.94 3.08
CA LEU A 17 15.54 -5.19 2.58
C LEU A 17 15.07 -4.17 3.63
N PHE A 18 15.00 -4.57 4.89
CA PHE A 18 14.59 -3.68 5.98
C PHE A 18 15.63 -2.58 6.22
N THR A 19 16.93 -2.93 6.19
CA THR A 19 18.02 -1.95 6.27
C THR A 19 17.95 -0.93 5.13
N PHE A 20 17.65 -1.37 3.90
CA PHE A 20 17.44 -0.48 2.77
C PHE A 20 16.27 0.49 3.00
N LEU A 21 15.10 -0.02 3.41
CA LEU A 21 13.91 0.81 3.66
C LEU A 21 14.13 1.81 4.82
N ILE A 22 14.77 1.39 5.90
CA ILE A 22 15.11 2.26 7.03
C ILE A 22 16.14 3.32 6.61
N GLY A 23 17.13 2.94 5.81
CA GLY A 23 18.10 3.86 5.22
C GLY A 23 17.41 4.91 4.35
N LEU A 24 16.46 4.49 3.52
CA LEU A 24 15.65 5.39 2.69
C LEU A 24 14.79 6.34 3.53
N ALA A 25 14.17 5.86 4.61
CA ALA A 25 13.39 6.68 5.53
C ALA A 25 14.24 7.80 6.14
N LYS A 26 15.45 7.45 6.61
CA LYS A 26 16.39 8.36 7.28
C LYS A 26 17.14 9.29 6.32
N HIS A 27 17.21 8.96 5.03
CA HIS A 27 17.92 9.77 4.03
C HIS A 27 17.32 11.18 3.92
N ASN A 28 18.14 12.23 4.07
CA ASN A 28 17.71 13.61 3.85
C ASN A 28 18.36 14.15 2.58
N PRO A 29 17.60 14.62 1.57
CA PRO A 29 18.18 15.15 0.35
C PRO A 29 19.09 16.35 0.63
N LYS A 30 20.25 16.40 -0.05
CA LYS A 30 21.21 17.51 0.05
C LYS A 30 20.60 18.84 -0.39
N ILE A 31 19.73 18.81 -1.39
CA ILE A 31 19.00 19.98 -1.87
C ILE A 31 17.70 20.10 -1.07
N SER A 32 17.50 21.23 -0.37
CA SER A 32 16.36 21.40 0.53
C SER A 32 15.00 21.21 -0.15
N ASN A 33 14.87 21.63 -1.40
CA ASN A 33 13.62 21.57 -2.18
C ASN A 33 13.60 20.43 -3.22
N ALA A 34 14.42 19.39 -3.05
CA ALA A 34 14.40 18.23 -3.94
C ALA A 34 13.01 17.59 -3.96
N ARG A 35 12.44 17.40 -5.16
CA ARG A 35 11.18 16.67 -5.38
C ARG A 35 11.39 15.18 -5.67
N SER A 36 12.61 14.79 -6.00
CA SER A 36 13.01 13.40 -6.20
C SER A 36 14.46 13.19 -5.75
N VAL A 37 14.79 11.94 -5.44
CA VAL A 37 16.14 11.47 -5.13
C VAL A 37 16.40 10.21 -5.95
N SER A 38 17.54 10.18 -6.63
CA SER A 38 18.02 8.94 -7.23
C SER A 38 18.65 8.07 -6.16
N VAL A 39 18.14 6.84 -6.04
CA VAL A 39 18.66 5.80 -5.14
C VAL A 39 19.05 4.59 -5.95
N ARG A 40 20.06 3.86 -5.47
CA ARG A 40 20.35 2.54 -6.02
C ARG A 40 19.19 1.62 -5.62
N PRO A 41 18.53 0.95 -6.58
CA PRO A 41 17.52 -0.05 -6.25
C PRO A 41 18.09 -1.11 -5.31
N TRP A 42 17.26 -1.62 -4.42
CA TRP A 42 17.66 -2.73 -3.55
C TRP A 42 18.02 -3.95 -4.38
N LYS A 43 19.14 -4.59 -4.04
CA LYS A 43 19.61 -5.85 -4.62
C LYS A 43 20.05 -6.75 -3.48
N GLY A 44 19.26 -7.75 -3.17
CA GLY A 44 19.59 -8.79 -2.20
C GLY A 44 20.02 -10.09 -2.87
N ASP A 45 20.35 -11.07 -2.05
CA ASP A 45 20.67 -12.44 -2.49
C ASP A 45 19.45 -13.19 -3.04
N ILE A 46 18.25 -12.74 -2.64
CA ILE A 46 16.96 -13.26 -3.09
C ILE A 46 16.24 -12.16 -3.86
N GLU A 47 15.52 -12.55 -4.92
CA GLU A 47 14.69 -11.64 -5.69
C GLU A 47 13.58 -11.01 -4.83
N LEU A 48 13.24 -9.76 -5.13
CA LEU A 48 12.17 -9.05 -4.39
C LEU A 48 10.80 -9.75 -4.56
N SER A 49 10.65 -10.51 -5.64
CA SER A 49 9.42 -11.24 -6.03
C SER A 49 9.03 -12.32 -5.03
N GLU A 50 9.99 -12.89 -4.28
CA GLU A 50 9.72 -13.89 -3.24
C GLU A 50 9.03 -13.27 -2.02
N PHE A 51 9.23 -11.97 -1.77
CA PHE A 51 8.58 -11.27 -0.65
C PHE A 51 7.13 -10.88 -1.00
N MET A 52 6.25 -10.94 0.00
CA MET A 52 4.90 -10.39 -0.15
C MET A 52 4.95 -8.86 -0.04
N PRO A 53 4.25 -8.13 -0.93
CA PRO A 53 4.13 -6.69 -0.76
C PRO A 53 3.35 -6.35 0.52
N PRO A 54 3.76 -5.30 1.26
CA PRO A 54 3.03 -4.82 2.43
C PRO A 54 1.84 -3.97 1.99
N VAL A 55 0.88 -4.59 1.30
CA VAL A 55 -0.38 -3.97 0.85
C VAL A 55 -1.56 -4.61 1.56
N GLN A 56 -2.61 -3.85 1.76
CA GLN A 56 -3.78 -4.28 2.52
C GLN A 56 -4.45 -5.51 1.89
N ALA A 57 -4.48 -5.57 0.57
CA ALA A 57 -5.01 -6.71 -0.18
C ALA A 57 -4.19 -8.01 0.02
N ALA A 58 -2.91 -7.90 0.40
CA ALA A 58 -2.03 -9.04 0.62
C ALA A 58 -2.05 -9.53 2.07
N LEU A 59 -2.19 -8.60 3.02
CA LEU A 59 -2.06 -8.85 4.45
C LEU A 59 -3.40 -9.01 5.17
N SER A 60 -4.51 -8.86 4.46
CA SER A 60 -5.84 -9.11 5.01
C SER A 60 -6.25 -10.56 4.83
N THR A 61 -6.86 -11.13 5.86
CA THR A 61 -7.49 -12.44 5.70
C THR A 61 -8.69 -12.34 4.76
N THR A 62 -8.92 -13.38 3.96
CA THR A 62 -10.16 -13.55 3.19
C THR A 62 -11.35 -13.45 4.15
N ARG A 63 -12.43 -12.81 3.71
CA ARG A 63 -13.63 -12.65 4.55
C ARG A 63 -14.16 -14.03 4.91
N LEU A 64 -14.12 -14.37 6.19
CA LEU A 64 -14.86 -15.52 6.71
C LEU A 64 -16.33 -15.13 6.67
N ASP A 65 -17.09 -15.70 5.74
CA ASP A 65 -18.56 -15.61 5.77
C ASP A 65 -19.03 -16.39 7.00
N VAL A 66 -19.25 -15.67 8.11
CA VAL A 66 -19.83 -16.22 9.33
C VAL A 66 -21.28 -16.60 9.03
N GLY A 67 -21.50 -17.84 8.59
CA GLY A 67 -22.83 -18.42 8.34
C GLY A 67 -22.99 -19.22 7.04
N ARG A 68 -21.98 -19.29 6.16
CA ARG A 68 -21.97 -20.23 5.03
C ARG A 68 -20.76 -21.13 5.12
N GLU A 69 -20.98 -22.44 5.07
CA GLU A 69 -19.91 -23.44 4.94
C GLU A 69 -19.15 -23.21 3.63
N SER A 70 -18.09 -22.38 3.69
CA SER A 70 -17.12 -22.22 2.62
C SER A 70 -16.31 -23.50 2.52
N LYS A 71 -16.39 -24.20 1.37
CA LYS A 71 -15.60 -25.42 1.09
C LYS A 71 -14.09 -25.16 0.94
N SER A 72 -13.65 -23.90 0.87
CA SER A 72 -12.23 -23.53 0.87
C SER A 72 -11.85 -22.90 2.20
N ASN A 73 -10.86 -23.49 2.87
CA ASN A 73 -10.35 -23.06 4.18
C ASN A 73 -9.26 -21.96 4.07
N ASP A 74 -9.17 -21.29 2.91
CA ASP A 74 -8.06 -20.39 2.59
C ASP A 74 -8.22 -19.05 3.30
N VAL A 75 -7.44 -18.91 4.37
CA VAL A 75 -7.40 -17.73 5.25
C VAL A 75 -6.87 -16.50 4.50
N PHE A 76 -6.11 -16.67 3.42
CA PHE A 76 -5.47 -15.59 2.67
C PHE A 76 -5.90 -15.57 1.20
N PRO A 77 -5.86 -14.39 0.54
CA PRO A 77 -6.22 -14.29 -0.86
C PRO A 77 -5.27 -15.07 -1.74
N HIS A 78 -5.82 -15.87 -2.66
CA HIS A 78 -5.07 -16.69 -3.61
C HIS A 78 -4.23 -15.89 -4.61
N PHE A 79 -4.59 -14.62 -4.84
CA PHE A 79 -3.92 -13.75 -5.80
C PHE A 79 -3.40 -12.50 -5.11
N VAL A 80 -2.09 -12.45 -4.96
CA VAL A 80 -1.36 -11.27 -4.49
C VAL A 80 -0.24 -10.98 -5.49
N PRO A 81 -0.27 -9.81 -6.17
CA PRO A 81 0.84 -9.36 -7.00
C PRO A 81 2.16 -9.34 -6.21
N ARG A 82 3.29 -9.64 -6.86
CA ARG A 82 4.62 -9.62 -6.24
C ARG A 82 5.41 -8.39 -6.67
N MET A 83 6.41 -8.02 -5.90
CA MET A 83 7.27 -6.86 -6.21
C MET A 83 8.50 -7.32 -6.98
N ARG A 84 8.69 -6.87 -8.22
CA ARG A 84 9.89 -7.22 -9.01
C ARG A 84 11.11 -6.43 -8.57
N THR A 85 10.96 -5.11 -8.49
CA THR A 85 12.03 -4.20 -8.07
C THR A 85 11.43 -2.86 -7.63
N PHE A 86 12.21 -2.09 -6.87
CA PHE A 86 11.92 -0.69 -6.62
C PHE A 86 12.46 0.20 -7.74
N SER A 87 11.76 1.30 -8.00
CA SER A 87 12.24 2.35 -8.90
C SER A 87 13.47 3.04 -8.33
N SER A 88 14.42 3.38 -9.21
CA SER A 88 15.62 4.15 -8.85
C SER A 88 15.32 5.63 -8.56
N GLN A 89 14.16 6.12 -8.99
CA GLN A 89 13.72 7.50 -8.74
C GLN A 89 12.65 7.51 -7.65
N VAL A 90 13.03 7.99 -6.47
CA VAL A 90 12.12 8.08 -5.31
C VAL A 90 11.64 9.51 -5.17
N GLN A 91 10.32 9.70 -5.09
CA GLN A 91 9.73 11.03 -4.92
C GLN A 91 9.84 11.48 -3.46
N VAL A 92 10.22 12.73 -3.25
CA VAL A 92 10.28 13.36 -1.92
C VAL A 92 9.04 14.23 -1.75
N MET A 93 8.22 13.92 -0.75
CA MET A 93 6.98 14.65 -0.51
C MET A 93 7.27 16.02 0.11
N ALA A 94 6.50 17.03 -0.32
CA ALA A 94 6.62 18.41 0.16
C ALA A 94 6.04 18.57 1.59
N SER A 95 6.79 18.12 2.60
CA SER A 95 6.45 18.33 4.02
C SER A 95 7.71 18.58 4.85
N LYS A 96 7.56 19.03 6.10
CA LYS A 96 8.71 19.23 7.02
C LYS A 96 9.52 17.94 7.24
N ALA A 97 8.84 16.79 7.30
CA ALA A 97 9.46 15.49 7.52
C ALA A 97 10.03 14.86 6.23
N LYS A 98 9.67 15.39 5.05
CA LYS A 98 10.13 14.93 3.73
C LYS A 98 10.09 13.38 3.58
N PRO A 99 8.91 12.74 3.77
CA PRO A 99 8.78 11.31 3.56
C PRO A 99 8.93 10.94 2.08
N LYS A 100 9.25 9.68 1.81
CA LYS A 100 9.70 9.22 0.49
C LYS A 100 8.60 8.37 -0.12
N LYS A 101 8.07 8.76 -1.26
CA LYS A 101 7.16 7.93 -2.03
C LYS A 101 7.98 7.02 -2.95
N LEU A 102 8.03 5.75 -2.56
CA LEU A 102 8.73 4.66 -3.22
C LEU A 102 7.76 3.95 -4.18
N THR A 103 8.18 3.73 -5.42
CA THR A 103 7.44 2.93 -6.40
C THR A 103 8.07 1.55 -6.51
N ALA A 104 7.24 0.51 -6.54
CA ALA A 104 7.65 -0.85 -6.87
C ALA A 104 6.86 -1.36 -8.09
N TYR A 105 7.54 -2.05 -9.00
CA TYR A 105 6.93 -2.65 -10.18
C TYR A 105 6.32 -4.00 -9.81
N ALA A 106 5.05 -4.19 -10.10
CA ALA A 106 4.28 -5.35 -9.73
C ALA A 106 4.30 -6.40 -10.84
N VAL A 107 4.56 -7.66 -10.48
CA VAL A 107 4.48 -8.82 -11.37
C VAL A 107 3.36 -9.77 -10.90
N PRO A 108 2.77 -10.59 -11.80
CA PRO A 108 1.76 -11.55 -11.41
C PRO A 108 2.34 -12.54 -10.39
N GLY A 109 1.54 -12.95 -9.40
CA GLY A 109 1.91 -14.08 -8.55
C GLY A 109 2.08 -15.36 -9.37
N THR A 110 2.88 -16.30 -8.87
CA THR A 110 3.31 -17.55 -9.53
C THR A 110 2.17 -18.47 -10.02
N ASN A 111 0.90 -18.19 -9.69
CA ASN A 111 -0.26 -19.02 -10.03
C ASN A 111 -1.07 -18.57 -11.27
N ILE A 112 -0.61 -17.60 -12.07
CA ILE A 112 -1.34 -17.18 -13.27
C ILE A 112 -0.73 -17.78 -14.56
N LYS A 113 -1.51 -18.67 -15.18
CA LYS A 113 -1.43 -18.93 -16.63
C LYS A 113 -1.68 -17.61 -17.36
N LYS A 114 -0.71 -17.14 -18.15
CA LYS A 114 -0.72 -15.95 -19.02
C LYS A 114 -2.13 -15.60 -19.54
N GLN A 115 -2.87 -14.75 -18.82
CA GLN A 115 -4.02 -14.07 -19.41
C GLN A 115 -3.54 -12.74 -19.99
N ARG A 116 -3.87 -12.58 -21.28
CA ARG A 116 -3.48 -11.47 -22.14
C ARG A 116 -4.11 -10.19 -21.60
N HIS A 117 -3.30 -9.19 -21.25
CA HIS A 117 -3.82 -7.86 -20.94
C HIS A 117 -3.22 -6.80 -21.88
N SER A 118 -4.14 -6.22 -22.66
CA SER A 118 -4.33 -4.79 -22.96
C SER A 118 -3.12 -3.86 -22.77
N THR A 119 -2.59 -3.40 -23.89
CA THR A 119 -1.65 -2.29 -24.06
C THR A 119 -2.10 -1.01 -23.32
N ARG A 120 -1.40 -0.66 -22.25
CA ARG A 120 -1.39 0.70 -21.68
C ARG A 120 -0.05 1.37 -21.97
N SER A 121 -0.07 2.69 -22.12
CA SER A 121 1.08 3.53 -22.46
C SER A 121 2.23 3.36 -21.46
N PHE A 122 3.40 3.00 -21.99
CA PHE A 122 4.58 2.56 -21.26
C PHE A 122 5.43 3.73 -20.74
N SER A 123 5.92 3.61 -19.50
CA SER A 123 7.06 4.38 -19.00
C SER A 123 8.37 3.64 -19.35
N ASN A 124 9.50 4.35 -19.40
CA ASN A 124 10.79 3.76 -19.82
C ASN A 124 11.36 2.68 -18.86
N ASP A 125 10.76 2.45 -17.69
CA ASP A 125 11.22 1.46 -16.68
C ASP A 125 10.30 0.21 -16.60
N ASP A 126 9.20 0.21 -17.37
CA ASP A 126 8.27 -0.92 -17.45
C ASP A 126 8.87 -2.04 -18.32
N ARG A 127 9.02 -3.24 -17.74
CA ARG A 127 9.45 -4.42 -18.51
C ARG A 127 8.23 -5.18 -19.03
N GLU A 128 8.42 -5.88 -20.16
CA GLU A 128 7.44 -6.81 -20.71
C GLU A 128 7.15 -7.93 -19.70
N GLY A 129 6.09 -7.78 -18.90
CA GLY A 129 5.76 -8.66 -17.78
C GLY A 129 5.21 -7.96 -16.52
N ASP A 130 5.33 -6.63 -16.42
CA ASP A 130 4.75 -5.88 -15.31
C ASP A 130 3.23 -5.72 -15.46
N VAL A 131 2.50 -5.95 -14.37
CA VAL A 131 1.03 -5.81 -14.30
C VAL A 131 0.64 -4.37 -13.94
N GLY A 132 1.56 -3.64 -13.31
CA GLY A 132 1.38 -2.26 -12.92
C GLY A 132 2.38 -1.83 -11.85
N GLU A 133 2.07 -0.72 -11.18
CA GLU A 133 2.88 -0.15 -10.13
C GLU A 133 2.14 -0.18 -8.79
N MET A 134 2.91 -0.36 -7.71
CA MET A 134 2.45 -0.12 -6.36
C MET A 134 3.33 0.97 -5.72
N HIS A 135 2.73 1.82 -4.91
CA HIS A 135 3.46 2.90 -4.26
C HIS A 135 3.38 2.77 -2.75
N PHE A 136 4.42 3.23 -2.09
CA PHE A 136 4.55 3.22 -0.65
C PHE A 136 5.10 4.54 -0.15
N LEU A 137 4.63 4.98 1.00
CA LEU A 137 5.22 6.07 1.75
C LEU A 137 6.19 5.51 2.79
N VAL A 138 7.48 5.68 2.53
CA VAL A 138 8.55 5.36 3.47
C VAL A 138 8.77 6.57 4.36
N LYS A 139 8.45 6.42 5.65
CA LYS A 139 8.30 7.53 6.60
C LYS A 139 9.21 7.33 7.81
N ARG A 140 9.73 8.44 8.31
CA ARG A 140 10.37 8.56 9.61
C ARG A 140 9.57 9.53 10.48
N GLU A 141 9.16 9.09 11.66
CA GLU A 141 8.59 9.92 12.71
C GLU A 141 9.69 10.70 13.43
N ALA A 142 9.43 11.98 13.69
CA ALA A 142 10.30 12.80 14.53
C ALA A 142 10.01 12.61 16.03
N LYS A 143 8.77 12.23 16.36
CA LYS A 143 8.31 11.93 17.73
C LYS A 143 7.16 10.94 17.66
N GLY A 144 7.23 9.88 18.47
CA GLY A 144 6.23 8.81 18.48
C GLY A 144 6.61 7.64 17.58
N ASP A 145 5.63 6.81 17.24
CA ASP A 145 5.78 5.65 16.36
C ASP A 145 4.53 5.42 15.50
N LEU A 146 4.66 4.57 14.49
CA LEU A 146 3.58 4.20 13.56
C LEU A 146 2.69 3.06 14.07
N ARG A 147 2.91 2.56 15.30
CA ARG A 147 2.11 1.44 15.85
C ARG A 147 0.69 1.88 16.13
N LYS A 148 0.50 3.14 16.51
CA LYS A 148 -0.84 3.74 16.64
C LYS A 148 -1.59 3.71 15.30
N ASP A 149 -0.94 4.14 14.22
CA ASP A 149 -1.53 4.11 12.88
C ASP A 149 -1.86 2.67 12.43
N ALA A 150 -0.96 1.72 12.68
CA ALA A 150 -1.20 0.31 12.40
C ALA A 150 -2.43 -0.24 13.16
N ARG A 151 -2.54 0.04 14.47
CA ARG A 151 -3.70 -0.39 15.28
C ARG A 151 -5.01 0.25 14.83
N VAL A 152 -4.98 1.49 14.36
CA VAL A 152 -6.15 2.15 13.78
C VAL A 152 -6.60 1.45 12.50
N GLN A 153 -5.67 1.02 11.65
CA GLN A 153 -6.01 0.23 10.46
C GLN A 153 -6.58 -1.16 10.83
N ASP A 154 -6.03 -1.83 11.84
CA ASP A 154 -6.60 -3.08 12.37
C ASP A 154 -8.06 -2.90 12.83
N LEU A 155 -8.34 -1.82 13.58
CA LEU A 155 -9.70 -1.48 14.00
C LEU A 155 -10.62 -1.20 12.80
N ASN A 156 -10.16 -0.41 11.83
CA ASN A 156 -10.93 -0.11 10.61
C ASN A 156 -11.28 -1.40 9.83
N ASN A 157 -10.39 -2.39 9.85
CA ASN A 157 -10.66 -3.71 9.26
C ASN A 157 -11.77 -4.46 10.00
N VAL A 158 -11.79 -4.41 11.33
CA VAL A 158 -12.89 -4.98 12.14
C VAL A 158 -14.21 -4.27 11.82
N ILE A 159 -14.21 -2.94 11.76
CA ILE A 159 -15.41 -2.15 11.42
C ILE A 159 -15.92 -2.52 10.02
N ASN A 160 -15.01 -2.67 9.05
CA ASN A 160 -15.38 -3.11 7.70
C ASN A 160 -16.01 -4.51 7.67
N ARG A 161 -15.57 -5.43 8.54
CA ARG A 161 -16.22 -6.74 8.69
C ARG A 161 -17.63 -6.59 9.28
N LEU A 162 -17.82 -5.72 10.27
CA LEU A 162 -19.12 -5.45 10.86
C LEU A 162 -20.10 -4.83 9.86
N PHE A 163 -19.66 -3.85 9.05
CA PHE A 163 -20.49 -3.29 7.97
C PHE A 163 -20.88 -4.32 6.91
N ALA A 164 -19.98 -5.26 6.60
CA ALA A 164 -20.30 -6.35 5.68
C ALA A 164 -21.37 -7.28 6.26
N VAL A 165 -21.22 -7.71 7.53
CA VAL A 165 -22.19 -8.58 8.20
C VAL A 165 -23.55 -7.91 8.36
N SER A 166 -23.61 -6.65 8.80
CA SER A 166 -24.87 -5.93 8.97
C SER A 166 -25.62 -5.75 7.64
N SER A 167 -24.90 -5.68 6.53
CA SER A 167 -25.48 -5.59 5.18
C SER A 167 -25.97 -6.94 4.63
N THR A 168 -25.84 -8.05 5.36
CA THR A 168 -26.27 -9.39 4.92
C THR A 168 -27.36 -10.00 5.80
N ARG A 169 -27.63 -9.42 6.98
CA ARG A 169 -28.51 -9.99 7.99
C ARG A 169 -29.91 -9.37 8.05
N ASP A 170 -30.21 -8.37 7.22
CA ASP A 170 -31.40 -7.53 7.39
C ASP A 170 -32.23 -7.40 6.10
N ASP A 171 -32.95 -8.48 5.76
CA ASP A 171 -34.04 -8.45 4.77
C ASP A 171 -35.36 -7.91 5.37
N SER A 172 -35.43 -7.61 6.67
CA SER A 172 -36.71 -7.34 7.35
C SER A 172 -36.79 -6.08 8.22
N ILE A 173 -35.69 -5.42 8.61
CA ILE A 173 -35.74 -4.22 9.46
C ILE A 173 -34.94 -3.07 8.82
N SER A 174 -35.69 -2.18 8.17
CA SER A 174 -35.20 -0.88 7.68
C SER A 174 -34.20 -0.94 6.51
N GLY A 175 -34.75 -0.93 5.30
CA GLY A 175 -34.05 -0.73 4.02
C GLY A 175 -33.32 0.63 3.87
N ARG A 176 -32.63 1.12 4.92
CA ARG A 176 -31.73 2.28 4.86
C ARG A 176 -30.27 1.91 5.06
N GLN A 177 -29.94 0.81 5.76
CA GLN A 177 -28.54 0.37 5.92
C GLN A 177 -28.06 -0.51 4.76
N HIS A 178 -28.94 -1.35 4.20
CA HIS A 178 -28.65 -2.19 3.03
C HIS A 178 -28.23 -1.40 1.77
N TYR A 179 -28.62 -0.11 1.69
CA TYR A 179 -28.40 0.75 0.52
C TYR A 179 -27.17 1.66 0.62
N ARG A 180 -26.53 1.78 1.78
CA ARG A 180 -25.49 2.81 1.99
C ARG A 180 -24.07 2.39 1.63
N ARG A 181 -23.85 1.13 1.22
CA ARG A 181 -22.53 0.58 0.78
C ARG A 181 -21.35 1.14 1.56
N LEU A 182 -21.49 1.25 2.89
CA LEU A 182 -20.50 1.91 3.75
C LEU A 182 -19.26 1.03 3.86
N HIS A 183 -18.11 1.60 3.56
CA HIS A 183 -16.82 0.93 3.64
C HIS A 183 -15.73 1.96 3.92
N LEU A 184 -14.91 1.69 4.92
CA LEU A 184 -13.73 2.49 5.21
C LEU A 184 -12.60 2.05 4.28
N ARG A 185 -12.03 3.00 3.54
CA ARG A 185 -10.83 2.74 2.75
C ARG A 185 -9.65 2.53 3.69
N THR A 186 -9.11 1.32 3.69
CA THR A 186 -7.98 0.90 4.53
C THR A 186 -6.70 0.78 3.72
N PHE A 187 -5.58 0.84 4.41
CA PHE A 187 -4.24 0.70 3.84
C PHE A 187 -3.32 0.02 4.84
N SER A 188 -2.28 -0.66 4.38
CA SER A 188 -1.33 -1.33 5.26
C SER A 188 -0.32 -0.35 5.87
N VAL A 189 0.03 -0.60 7.14
CA VAL A 189 1.11 0.09 7.86
C VAL A 189 2.04 -0.96 8.45
N VAL A 190 3.30 -0.97 8.02
CA VAL A 190 4.33 -1.87 8.55
C VAL A 190 5.39 -1.06 9.28
N CYS A 191 5.51 -1.32 10.59
CA CYS A 191 6.52 -0.71 11.44
C CYS A 191 7.86 -1.45 11.24
N LEU A 192 8.89 -0.74 10.79
CA LEU A 192 10.22 -1.31 10.53
C LEU A 192 11.19 -1.08 11.70
N SER A 193 11.05 0.06 12.38
CA SER A 193 11.74 0.38 13.64
C SER A 193 10.82 1.23 14.51
N GLU A 194 11.30 1.74 15.64
CA GLU A 194 10.52 2.65 16.49
C GLU A 194 10.10 3.92 15.74
N GLU A 195 11.04 4.53 15.02
CA GLU A 195 10.77 5.78 14.28
C GLU A 195 10.40 5.57 12.80
N CYS A 196 10.63 4.40 12.21
CA CYS A 196 10.54 4.21 10.76
C CYS A 196 9.50 3.16 10.37
N GLY A 197 8.83 3.38 9.26
CA GLY A 197 7.94 2.39 8.67
C GLY A 197 7.58 2.68 7.23
N ILE A 198 6.82 1.76 6.67
CA ILE A 198 6.30 1.81 5.31
C ILE A 198 4.78 1.78 5.37
N ILE A 199 4.16 2.69 4.64
CA ILE A 199 2.71 2.85 4.56
C ILE A 199 2.30 2.65 3.11
N GLU A 200 1.28 1.82 2.86
CA GLU A 200 0.72 1.68 1.53
C GLU A 200 0.16 3.01 1.03
N TRP A 201 0.53 3.39 -0.20
CA TRP A 201 -0.03 4.57 -0.83
C TRP A 201 -1.39 4.24 -1.43
N VAL A 202 -2.39 5.05 -1.12
CA VAL A 202 -3.74 4.88 -1.65
C VAL A 202 -3.84 5.58 -3.01
N PRO A 203 -4.07 4.87 -4.13
CA PRO A 203 -4.16 5.49 -5.44
C PRO A 203 -5.40 6.38 -5.56
N GLN A 204 -5.32 7.39 -6.44
CA GLN A 204 -6.39 8.34 -6.73
C GLN A 204 -6.83 9.15 -5.49
N THR A 205 -5.86 9.57 -4.68
CA THR A 205 -6.11 10.42 -3.53
C THR A 205 -5.25 11.68 -3.60
N ASP A 206 -5.80 12.79 -3.11
CA ASP A 206 -5.08 14.05 -2.89
C ASP A 206 -5.55 14.66 -1.56
N SER A 207 -4.75 15.55 -1.00
CA SER A 207 -5.10 16.26 0.22
C SER A 207 -6.21 17.27 -0.04
N LEU A 208 -7.15 17.38 0.90
CA LEU A 208 -8.23 18.37 0.83
C LEU A 208 -7.70 19.79 0.66
N ARG A 209 -6.59 20.13 1.34
CA ARG A 209 -5.95 21.44 1.22
C ARG A 209 -5.52 21.74 -0.20
N ASN A 210 -4.89 20.79 -0.91
CA ASN A 210 -4.48 20.98 -2.29
C ASN A 210 -5.68 21.20 -3.20
N MET A 211 -6.70 20.35 -3.07
CA MET A 211 -7.93 20.46 -3.85
C MET A 211 -8.62 21.82 -3.64
N VAL A 212 -8.82 22.22 -2.38
CA VAL A 212 -9.41 23.52 -2.05
C VAL A 212 -8.56 24.65 -2.58
N SER A 213 -7.24 24.62 -2.34
CA SER A 213 -6.32 25.69 -2.79
C SER A 213 -6.27 25.82 -4.31
N SER A 214 -6.40 24.70 -5.05
CA SER A 214 -6.46 24.71 -6.51
C SER A 214 -7.79 25.24 -7.05
N SER A 215 -8.89 24.98 -6.33
CA SER A 215 -10.23 25.43 -6.71
C SER A 215 -10.54 26.86 -6.24
N PHE A 216 -9.87 27.34 -5.19
CA PHE A 216 -10.12 28.63 -4.58
C PHE A 216 -9.59 29.74 -5.46
N ASN A 217 -10.50 30.51 -6.04
CA ASN A 217 -10.19 31.72 -6.79
C ASN A 217 -10.34 32.94 -5.86
N PRO A 218 -9.23 33.56 -5.39
CA PRO A 218 -9.29 34.72 -4.51
C PRO A 218 -9.92 35.96 -5.17
N GLN A 219 -10.05 35.99 -6.50
CA GLN A 219 -10.72 37.06 -7.23
C GLN A 219 -12.20 36.76 -7.52
N ALA A 220 -12.70 35.58 -7.16
CA ALA A 220 -14.12 35.29 -7.27
C ALA A 220 -14.90 36.08 -6.22
N LYS A 221 -15.98 36.75 -6.65
CA LYS A 221 -16.87 37.45 -5.73
C LYS A 221 -17.46 36.44 -4.74
N PRO A 222 -17.51 36.74 -3.43
CA PRO A 222 -17.92 35.79 -2.39
C PRO A 222 -19.36 35.27 -2.55
N HIS A 223 -20.18 35.91 -3.38
CA HIS A 223 -21.58 35.56 -3.66
C HIS A 223 -21.88 35.56 -5.17
N SER A 224 -20.92 35.16 -6.01
CA SER A 224 -21.23 34.97 -7.43
C SER A 224 -22.12 33.74 -7.57
N SER A 225 -23.43 33.94 -7.74
CA SER A 225 -24.31 32.90 -8.27
C SER A 225 -23.73 32.45 -9.61
N ARG A 226 -23.42 31.16 -9.69
CA ARG A 226 -22.99 30.50 -10.91
C ARG A 226 -24.08 30.56 -11.97
#